data_AF-A0A7C2H6G2-F1
#
_entry.id   AF-A0A7C2H6G2-F1
#
_cell.length_a   1.000
_cell.length_b   1.000
_cell.length_c   1.000
_cell.angle_alpha   90.00
_cell.angle_beta   90.00
_cell.angle_gamma   90.00
#
_symmetry.space_group_name_H-M   'P 1'
#
loop_
_entity.id
_entity.type
_entity.pdbx_description
1 polymer ?
#
loop_
_entity_poly.entity_id
_entity_poly.type
_entity_poly.pdbx_seq_one_letter_code
_entity_poly.pdbx_strand_id
1 'polypeptide(L)'
;LLSDVRNPVRLARLVMEKTDHVFVVGKGAEELAQIFGLERREAVTAAQLERYEAQLKSLLAGSGYLPRLADLVKAHPEVFQLETVGAVALDNSGNVAAATSTGGFPLKLAGRIGDSPSIGCGTYADNRSGACSASGVGEVAIRLVLAKTVCDYIGQGESPQKAVEAAVALIKERIPNVYNVMGLIAVDVNGRIGAAHSTANLCWAYMTAALEEPVALLKAKFVE
;
A
#
# COMPACT_ATOMS: atom_id res chain seq x y z
N LEU A 1 5.50 14.89 -7.43
CA LEU A 1 4.49 14.03 -6.76
C LEU A 1 3.66 14.91 -5.84
N LEU A 2 2.46 14.48 -5.43
CA LEU A 2 1.66 15.20 -4.44
C LEU A 2 2.47 15.40 -3.16
N SER A 3 2.44 16.61 -2.63
CA SER A 3 3.42 17.09 -1.66
C SER A 3 2.76 17.69 -0.42
N ASP A 4 1.66 18.40 -0.57
CA ASP A 4 1.01 19.13 0.52
C ASP A 4 -0.51 18.91 0.61
N VAL A 5 -1.10 17.98 -0.15
CA VAL A 5 -2.51 17.60 0.03
C VAL A 5 -2.66 16.73 1.27
N ARG A 6 -3.52 17.15 2.22
CA ARG A 6 -3.71 16.45 3.51
C ARG A 6 -4.19 15.01 3.32
N ASN A 7 -5.08 14.78 2.36
CA ASN A 7 -5.72 13.49 2.12
C ASN A 7 -5.65 13.09 0.63
N PRO A 8 -4.53 12.51 0.15
CA PRO A 8 -4.35 12.15 -1.26
C PRO A 8 -5.42 11.19 -1.79
N VAL A 9 -5.94 10.28 -0.95
CA VAL A 9 -7.03 9.36 -1.33
C VAL A 9 -8.32 10.10 -1.74
N ARG A 10 -8.60 11.28 -1.16
CA ARG A 10 -9.75 12.11 -1.57
C ARG A 10 -9.55 12.67 -2.96
N LEU A 11 -8.31 13.06 -3.31
CA LEU A 11 -7.99 13.49 -4.66
C LEU A 11 -8.10 12.34 -5.65
N ALA A 12 -7.60 11.14 -5.31
CA ALA A 12 -7.75 9.96 -6.16
C ALA A 12 -9.23 9.64 -6.45
N ARG A 13 -10.09 9.77 -5.43
CA ARG A 13 -11.55 9.63 -5.59
C ARG A 13 -12.14 10.71 -6.50
N LEU A 14 -11.70 11.97 -6.36
CA LEU A 14 -12.15 13.04 -7.25
C LEU A 14 -11.70 12.83 -8.70
N VAL A 15 -10.47 12.35 -8.92
CA VAL A 15 -10.00 11.96 -10.27
C VAL A 15 -10.93 10.90 -10.86
N MET A 16 -11.25 9.86 -10.08
CA MET A 16 -12.18 8.79 -10.49
C MET A 16 -13.60 9.29 -10.78
N GLU A 17 -14.15 10.20 -9.97
CA GLU A 17 -15.56 10.60 -10.05
C GLU A 17 -15.81 11.82 -10.96
N LYS A 18 -14.78 12.65 -11.21
CA LYS A 18 -14.93 13.98 -11.84
C LYS A 18 -14.11 14.15 -13.12
N THR A 19 -13.38 13.13 -13.55
CA THR A 19 -12.57 13.16 -14.79
C THR A 19 -12.67 11.84 -15.54
N ASP A 20 -12.36 11.84 -16.84
CA ASP A 20 -12.23 10.61 -17.64
C ASP A 20 -10.84 9.94 -17.46
N HIS A 21 -10.02 10.44 -16.53
CA HIS A 21 -8.67 9.96 -16.29
C HIS A 21 -8.61 9.05 -15.06
N VAL A 22 -7.65 8.12 -15.08
CA VAL A 22 -7.46 7.13 -14.01
C VAL A 22 -6.20 7.44 -13.18
N PHE A 23 -5.25 8.18 -13.73
CA PHE A 23 -3.95 8.41 -13.09
C PHE A 23 -3.40 9.80 -13.43
N VAL A 24 -3.23 10.65 -12.40
CA VAL A 24 -2.70 12.02 -12.54
C VAL A 24 -1.59 12.23 -11.52
N VAL A 25 -0.47 12.82 -11.94
CA VAL A 25 0.73 12.98 -11.10
C VAL A 25 1.29 14.40 -11.15
N GLY A 26 2.11 14.73 -10.15
CA GLY A 26 2.90 15.97 -10.16
C GLY A 26 2.04 17.22 -10.11
N LYS A 27 2.45 18.25 -10.87
CA LYS A 27 1.81 19.57 -10.86
C LYS A 27 0.32 19.51 -11.23
N GLY A 28 -0.05 18.72 -12.24
CA GLY A 28 -1.45 18.57 -12.63
C GLY A 28 -2.33 18.00 -11.51
N ALA A 29 -1.80 17.09 -10.70
CA ALA A 29 -2.53 16.59 -9.53
C ALA A 29 -2.68 17.67 -8.45
N GLU A 30 -1.67 18.50 -8.23
CA GLU A 30 -1.74 19.62 -7.26
C GLU A 30 -2.73 20.71 -7.70
N GLU A 31 -2.78 21.00 -8.99
CA GLU A 31 -3.73 21.93 -9.60
C GLU A 31 -5.17 21.40 -9.45
N LEU A 32 -5.40 20.10 -9.70
CA LEU A 32 -6.71 19.47 -9.44
C LEU A 32 -7.10 19.55 -7.96
N ALA A 33 -6.16 19.31 -7.04
CA ALA A 33 -6.42 19.45 -5.61
C ALA A 33 -6.86 20.86 -5.24
N GLN A 34 -6.26 21.88 -5.86
CA GLN A 34 -6.65 23.27 -5.68
C GLN A 34 -8.03 23.57 -6.27
N ILE A 35 -8.30 23.11 -7.50
CA ILE A 35 -9.60 23.29 -8.17
C ILE A 35 -10.75 22.72 -7.33
N PHE A 36 -10.54 21.55 -6.74
CA PHE A 36 -11.54 20.91 -5.88
C PHE A 36 -11.49 21.35 -4.40
N GLY A 37 -10.67 22.33 -4.05
CA GLY A 37 -10.62 22.92 -2.71
C GLY A 37 -10.19 21.95 -1.61
N LEU A 38 -9.28 21.01 -1.92
CA LEU A 38 -8.78 20.07 -0.92
C LEU A 38 -7.88 20.75 0.11
N GLU A 39 -8.04 20.33 1.35
CA GLU A 39 -7.24 20.81 2.48
C GLU A 39 -5.76 20.46 2.33
N ARG A 40 -4.89 21.40 2.70
CA ARG A 40 -3.44 21.23 2.71
C ARG A 40 -2.96 20.67 4.06
N ARG A 41 -1.85 19.95 4.04
CA ARG A 41 -1.26 19.32 5.23
C ARG A 41 -0.63 20.37 6.14
N GLU A 42 -0.62 20.08 7.43
CA GLU A 42 0.13 20.85 8.42
C GLU A 42 1.64 20.61 8.31
N ALA A 43 2.43 21.46 8.96
CA ALA A 43 3.88 21.34 8.99
C ALA A 43 4.32 20.02 9.67
N VAL A 44 5.52 19.55 9.32
CA VAL A 44 6.10 18.33 9.91
C VAL A 44 6.33 18.56 11.40
N THR A 45 5.85 17.62 12.24
CA THR A 45 6.01 17.67 13.69
C THR A 45 7.41 17.23 14.12
N ALA A 46 7.88 17.68 15.29
CA ALA A 46 9.18 17.26 15.85
C ALA A 46 9.30 15.73 15.97
N ALA A 47 8.24 15.04 16.41
CA ALA A 47 8.22 13.58 16.52
C ALA A 47 8.30 12.85 15.16
N GLN A 48 7.86 13.48 14.07
CA GLN A 48 8.06 12.94 12.72
C GLN A 48 9.51 13.15 12.26
N LEU A 49 10.11 14.28 12.62
CA LEU A 49 11.51 14.56 12.31
C LEU A 49 12.46 13.61 13.06
N GLU A 50 12.23 13.36 14.35
CA GLU A 50 13.01 12.39 15.12
C GLU A 50 12.90 10.96 14.55
N ARG A 51 11.69 10.54 14.16
CA ARG A 51 11.48 9.25 13.49
C ARG A 51 12.24 9.16 12.17
N TYR A 52 12.24 10.23 11.40
CA TYR A 52 13.01 10.33 10.16
C TYR A 52 14.51 10.19 10.41
N GLU A 53 15.06 10.92 11.37
CA GLU A 53 16.49 10.86 11.72
C GLU A 53 16.92 9.47 12.18
N ALA A 54 16.10 8.80 13.00
CA ALA A 54 16.35 7.45 13.46
C ALA A 54 16.36 6.43 12.30
N GLN A 55 15.41 6.54 11.36
CA GLN A 55 15.33 5.66 10.19
C GLN A 55 16.50 5.91 9.22
N LEU A 56 16.89 7.16 9.02
CA LEU A 56 18.07 7.52 8.23
C LEU A 56 19.34 6.92 8.83
N LYS A 57 19.55 7.07 10.15
CA LYS A 57 20.70 6.49 10.84
C LYS A 57 20.76 4.97 10.71
N SER A 58 19.61 4.30 10.82
CA SER A 58 19.51 2.85 10.62
C SER A 58 19.87 2.45 9.18
N LEU A 59 19.29 3.11 8.17
CA LEU A 59 19.60 2.79 6.77
C LEU A 59 21.09 2.98 6.45
N LEU A 60 21.70 4.08 6.91
CA LEU A 60 23.12 4.35 6.69
C LEU A 60 24.03 3.30 7.36
N ALA A 61 23.58 2.68 8.45
CA ALA A 61 24.27 1.57 9.10
C ALA A 61 24.13 0.23 8.37
N GLY A 62 23.36 0.16 7.26
CA GLY A 62 23.25 -1.02 6.40
C GLY A 62 22.20 -2.05 6.83
N SER A 63 21.30 -1.71 7.75
CA SER A 63 20.28 -2.62 8.30
C SER A 63 18.97 -2.69 7.49
N GLY A 64 18.97 -2.23 6.23
CA GLY A 64 17.75 -2.09 5.41
C GLY A 64 17.59 -3.13 4.29
N TYR A 65 16.36 -3.30 3.81
CA TYR A 65 15.96 -4.26 2.77
C TYR A 65 16.22 -3.79 1.32
N LEU A 66 16.88 -2.64 1.12
CA LEU A 66 17.18 -2.03 -0.19
C LEU A 66 18.64 -1.56 -0.26
N PRO A 67 19.62 -2.46 -0.43
CA PRO A 67 21.05 -2.13 -0.31
C PRO A 67 21.52 -1.08 -1.32
N ARG A 68 21.02 -1.15 -2.56
CA ARG A 68 21.34 -0.16 -3.60
C ARG A 68 20.81 1.23 -3.27
N LEU A 69 19.64 1.30 -2.61
CA LEU A 69 19.09 2.56 -2.14
C LEU A 69 19.92 3.09 -0.96
N ALA A 70 20.35 2.22 -0.04
CA ALA A 70 21.22 2.60 1.06
C ALA A 70 22.55 3.21 0.57
N ASP A 71 23.18 2.63 -0.47
CA ASP A 71 24.40 3.17 -1.06
C ASP A 71 24.15 4.53 -1.73
N LEU A 72 23.03 4.70 -2.42
CA LEU A 72 22.64 5.96 -3.03
C LEU A 72 22.32 7.04 -1.98
N VAL A 73 21.69 6.65 -0.87
CA VAL A 73 21.38 7.53 0.26
C VAL A 73 22.64 8.01 0.95
N LYS A 74 23.66 7.15 1.11
CA LYS A 74 24.97 7.53 1.63
C LYS A 74 25.64 8.60 0.77
N ALA A 75 25.46 8.52 -0.54
CA ALA A 75 26.06 9.47 -1.49
C ALA A 75 25.28 10.80 -1.60
N HIS A 76 23.94 10.76 -1.46
CA HIS A 76 23.04 11.89 -1.74
C HIS A 76 21.85 11.97 -0.77
N PRO A 77 22.08 12.30 0.53
CA PRO A 77 21.06 12.23 1.60
C PRO A 77 19.88 13.19 1.47
N GLU A 78 19.90 14.14 0.54
CA GLU A 78 18.95 15.26 0.44
C GLU A 78 17.60 14.96 -0.23
N VAL A 79 17.37 13.74 -0.74
CA VAL A 79 16.28 13.47 -1.72
C VAL A 79 15.10 12.60 -1.23
N PHE A 80 14.74 12.61 0.07
CA PHE A 80 14.14 11.43 0.73
C PHE A 80 12.93 11.67 1.71
N GLN A 81 11.84 10.85 1.71
CA GLN A 81 10.55 11.02 2.48
C GLN A 81 9.76 9.69 2.84
N LEU A 82 8.58 9.69 3.56
CA LEU A 82 8.02 8.54 4.36
C LEU A 82 6.51 8.08 4.26
N GLU A 83 6.29 6.75 4.56
CA GLU A 83 5.15 5.85 5.00
C GLU A 83 3.88 5.49 4.18
N THR A 84 3.33 4.25 4.29
CA THR A 84 2.11 3.70 3.57
C THR A 84 0.98 3.21 4.50
N VAL A 85 -0.30 3.38 4.09
CA VAL A 85 -1.53 2.78 4.65
C VAL A 85 -2.46 2.25 3.54
N GLY A 86 -3.36 1.31 3.84
CA GLY A 86 -4.35 0.80 2.86
C GLY A 86 -5.56 0.11 3.49
N ALA A 87 -6.68 0.06 2.76
CA ALA A 87 -7.97 -0.48 3.21
C ALA A 87 -8.74 -1.14 2.04
N VAL A 88 -9.55 -2.15 2.36
CA VAL A 88 -10.50 -2.81 1.45
C VAL A 88 -11.85 -2.98 2.15
N ALA A 89 -12.95 -2.99 1.39
CA ALA A 89 -14.30 -3.09 1.93
C ALA A 89 -15.26 -3.81 0.96
N LEU A 90 -16.32 -4.39 1.52
CA LEU A 90 -17.50 -4.93 0.83
C LEU A 90 -18.74 -4.23 1.39
N ASP A 91 -19.66 -3.78 0.52
CA ASP A 91 -20.93 -3.20 0.93
C ASP A 91 -22.10 -4.19 0.89
N ASN A 92 -23.27 -3.78 1.40
CA ASN A 92 -24.48 -4.60 1.45
C ASN A 92 -25.14 -4.84 0.07
N SER A 93 -24.65 -4.18 -0.99
CA SER A 93 -25.08 -4.41 -2.37
C SER A 93 -24.18 -5.41 -3.10
N GLY A 94 -23.18 -5.96 -2.42
CA GLY A 94 -22.22 -6.89 -3.00
C GLY A 94 -21.06 -6.22 -3.75
N ASN A 95 -20.86 -4.91 -3.60
CA ASN A 95 -19.75 -4.20 -4.25
C ASN A 95 -18.51 -4.22 -3.38
N VAL A 96 -17.36 -4.47 -3.99
CA VAL A 96 -16.05 -4.38 -3.34
C VAL A 96 -15.34 -3.09 -3.72
N ALA A 97 -14.56 -2.55 -2.79
CA ALA A 97 -13.73 -1.38 -3.01
C ALA A 97 -12.37 -1.55 -2.33
N ALA A 98 -11.35 -0.92 -2.90
CA ALA A 98 -10.01 -0.83 -2.34
C ALA A 98 -9.50 0.61 -2.41
N ALA A 99 -8.72 1.00 -1.40
CA ALA A 99 -7.99 2.26 -1.41
C ALA A 99 -6.66 2.09 -0.68
N THR A 100 -5.57 2.49 -1.31
CA THR A 100 -4.22 2.45 -0.72
C THR A 100 -3.60 3.84 -0.85
N SER A 101 -3.09 4.37 0.25
CA SER A 101 -2.52 5.72 0.31
C SER A 101 -1.16 5.68 0.99
N THR A 102 -0.17 6.33 0.40
CA THR A 102 1.20 6.31 0.90
C THR A 102 1.89 7.65 0.72
N GLY A 103 2.59 8.11 1.75
CA GLY A 103 3.73 9.02 1.66
C GLY A 103 5.02 8.36 1.17
N GLY A 104 5.09 7.02 1.09
CA GLY A 104 6.08 6.24 0.33
C GLY A 104 7.00 5.36 1.19
N PHE A 105 8.07 4.82 0.58
CA PHE A 105 9.11 4.12 1.34
C PHE A 105 10.07 5.15 1.97
N PRO A 106 10.55 4.95 3.21
CA PRO A 106 11.61 5.77 3.79
C PRO A 106 12.75 5.97 2.83
N LEU A 107 13.11 7.23 2.59
CA LEU A 107 14.27 7.56 1.78
C LEU A 107 14.14 7.08 0.33
N LYS A 108 12.97 7.33 -0.27
CA LYS A 108 12.74 7.23 -1.73
C LYS A 108 13.28 8.44 -2.50
N LEU A 109 13.85 8.20 -3.68
CA LEU A 109 14.21 9.28 -4.61
C LEU A 109 13.01 10.19 -4.91
N ALA A 110 13.26 11.51 -5.01
CA ALA A 110 12.26 12.46 -5.48
C ALA A 110 11.69 12.01 -6.84
N GLY A 111 10.36 11.91 -6.92
CA GLY A 111 9.68 11.41 -8.13
C GLY A 111 9.49 9.89 -8.19
N ARG A 112 10.04 9.09 -7.27
CA ARG A 112 9.77 7.63 -7.20
C ARG A 112 8.30 7.35 -6.91
N ILE A 113 7.68 6.54 -7.77
CA ILE A 113 6.30 6.05 -7.63
C ILE A 113 6.34 4.60 -7.16
N GLY A 114 5.60 4.30 -6.10
CA GLY A 114 5.45 2.94 -5.56
C GLY A 114 4.24 2.20 -6.13
N ASP A 115 3.91 1.09 -5.49
CA ASP A 115 2.78 0.23 -5.83
C ASP A 115 1.42 0.84 -5.50
N SER A 116 1.32 1.62 -4.41
CA SER A 116 0.04 2.07 -3.87
C SER A 116 -0.85 2.83 -4.87
N PRO A 117 -0.35 3.78 -5.69
CA PRO A 117 -1.20 4.46 -6.66
C PRO A 117 -1.30 3.66 -7.99
N SER A 118 -0.55 2.57 -8.14
CA SER A 118 -0.51 1.74 -9.36
C SER A 118 -1.58 0.64 -9.29
N ILE A 119 -2.66 0.79 -10.07
CA ILE A 119 -3.78 -0.16 -10.10
C ILE A 119 -3.29 -1.57 -10.44
N GLY A 120 -3.74 -2.55 -9.66
CA GLY A 120 -3.35 -3.95 -9.75
C GLY A 120 -2.08 -4.29 -8.98
N CYS A 121 -1.26 -3.30 -8.61
CA CYS A 121 -0.03 -3.54 -7.85
C CYS A 121 -0.30 -3.46 -6.36
N GLY A 122 -0.50 -2.24 -5.83
CA GLY A 122 -0.77 -2.01 -4.42
C GLY A 122 -2.25 -2.01 -4.05
N THR A 123 -3.13 -1.76 -5.03
CA THR A 123 -4.57 -1.65 -4.82
C THR A 123 -5.33 -2.21 -6.02
N TYR A 124 -6.34 -3.03 -5.76
CA TYR A 124 -7.21 -3.57 -6.81
C TYR A 124 -8.57 -3.99 -6.24
N ALA A 125 -9.62 -3.82 -7.02
CA ALA A 125 -10.97 -4.28 -6.69
C ALA A 125 -11.70 -4.69 -7.97
N ASP A 126 -12.43 -5.81 -7.89
CA ASP A 126 -13.26 -6.35 -8.96
C ASP A 126 -14.51 -7.01 -8.35
N ASN A 127 -15.68 -6.49 -8.73
CA ASN A 127 -16.99 -6.99 -8.28
C ASN A 127 -17.31 -8.43 -8.70
N ARG A 128 -16.45 -9.09 -9.49
CA ARG A 128 -16.59 -10.51 -9.82
C ARG A 128 -15.78 -11.42 -8.91
N SER A 129 -14.79 -10.88 -8.20
CA SER A 129 -13.82 -11.65 -7.42
C SER A 129 -13.68 -11.10 -6.01
N GLY A 130 -13.01 -9.96 -5.87
CA GLY A 130 -12.76 -9.33 -4.58
C GLY A 130 -11.93 -8.07 -4.68
N ALA A 131 -11.47 -7.60 -3.53
CA ALA A 131 -10.58 -6.46 -3.38
C ALA A 131 -9.34 -6.85 -2.57
N CYS A 132 -8.20 -6.26 -2.92
CA CYS A 132 -6.92 -6.47 -2.27
C CYS A 132 -6.15 -5.16 -2.11
N SER A 133 -5.50 -5.00 -0.96
CA SER A 133 -4.50 -3.94 -0.72
C SER A 133 -3.19 -4.57 -0.25
N ALA A 134 -2.08 -4.05 -0.77
CA ALA A 134 -0.74 -4.44 -0.41
C ALA A 134 -0.01 -3.34 0.37
N SER A 135 0.93 -3.77 1.21
CA SER A 135 1.85 -2.89 1.93
C SER A 135 3.23 -3.55 2.03
N GLY A 136 4.31 -2.78 1.88
CA GLY A 136 5.67 -3.30 1.94
C GLY A 136 6.60 -2.65 0.90
N VAL A 137 7.52 -3.43 0.34
CA VAL A 137 8.43 -3.00 -0.72
C VAL A 137 7.66 -2.88 -2.04
N GLY A 138 7.26 -1.66 -2.39
CA GLY A 138 6.42 -1.40 -3.57
C GLY A 138 6.97 -1.95 -4.90
N GLU A 139 8.29 -2.02 -5.07
CA GLU A 139 8.91 -2.62 -6.26
C GLU A 139 8.52 -4.10 -6.42
N VAL A 140 8.31 -4.83 -5.32
CA VAL A 140 7.82 -6.23 -5.34
C VAL A 140 6.38 -6.29 -5.80
N ALA A 141 5.50 -5.48 -5.19
CA ALA A 141 4.09 -5.43 -5.56
C ALA A 141 3.88 -5.01 -7.02
N ILE A 142 4.70 -4.09 -7.55
CA ILE A 142 4.70 -3.71 -8.96
C ILE A 142 5.15 -4.88 -9.84
N ARG A 143 6.30 -5.49 -9.55
CA ARG A 143 6.88 -6.56 -10.38
C ARG A 143 5.98 -7.79 -10.50
N LEU A 144 5.13 -8.03 -9.51
CA LEU A 144 4.24 -9.18 -9.45
C LEU A 144 2.76 -8.82 -9.66
N VAL A 145 2.43 -7.54 -9.86
CA VAL A 145 1.04 -7.06 -10.01
C VAL A 145 0.16 -7.64 -8.89
N LEU A 146 0.65 -7.48 -7.66
CA LEU A 146 0.34 -8.41 -6.56
C LEU A 146 -1.14 -8.35 -6.12
N ALA A 147 -1.72 -7.15 -5.98
CA ALA A 147 -3.12 -7.00 -5.60
C ALA A 147 -4.09 -7.62 -6.63
N LYS A 148 -3.79 -7.47 -7.92
CA LYS A 148 -4.58 -8.11 -8.98
C LYS A 148 -4.37 -9.62 -8.99
N THR A 149 -3.15 -10.10 -8.78
CA THR A 149 -2.85 -11.54 -8.67
C THR A 149 -3.66 -12.20 -7.55
N VAL A 150 -3.82 -11.55 -6.40
CA VAL A 150 -4.72 -12.03 -5.33
C VAL A 150 -6.16 -12.13 -5.81
N CYS A 151 -6.68 -11.10 -6.47
CA CYS A 151 -8.05 -11.11 -6.97
C CYS A 151 -8.27 -12.16 -8.08
N ASP A 152 -7.26 -12.42 -8.93
CA ASP A 152 -7.29 -13.51 -9.91
C ASP A 152 -7.41 -14.89 -9.22
N TYR A 153 -6.65 -15.14 -8.15
CA TYR A 153 -6.78 -16.39 -7.39
C TYR A 153 -8.16 -16.54 -6.77
N ILE A 154 -8.72 -15.46 -6.20
CA ILE A 154 -10.10 -15.46 -5.70
C ILE A 154 -11.09 -15.77 -6.83
N GLY A 155 -10.92 -15.14 -7.99
CA GLY A 155 -11.75 -15.39 -9.18
C GLY A 155 -11.64 -16.81 -9.74
N GLN A 156 -10.54 -17.51 -9.45
CA GLN A 156 -10.33 -18.93 -9.77
C GLN A 156 -10.93 -19.88 -8.71
N GLY A 157 -11.56 -19.36 -7.66
CA GLY A 157 -12.28 -20.12 -6.65
C GLY A 157 -11.57 -20.25 -5.31
N GLU A 158 -10.39 -19.67 -5.14
CA GLU A 158 -9.71 -19.66 -3.84
C GLU A 158 -10.43 -18.77 -2.83
N SER A 159 -10.30 -19.11 -1.54
CA SER A 159 -10.71 -18.18 -0.50
C SER A 159 -9.74 -17.00 -0.42
N PRO A 160 -10.18 -15.81 0.04
CA PRO A 160 -9.29 -14.66 0.23
C PRO A 160 -8.04 -14.98 1.03
N GLN A 161 -8.18 -15.77 2.11
CA GLN A 161 -7.05 -16.20 2.93
C GLN A 161 -6.04 -17.06 2.14
N LYS A 162 -6.50 -18.05 1.38
CA LYS A 162 -5.60 -18.87 0.54
C LYS A 162 -4.96 -18.04 -0.57
N ALA A 163 -5.70 -17.13 -1.18
CA ALA A 163 -5.22 -16.26 -2.23
C ALA A 163 -4.07 -15.35 -1.75
N VAL A 164 -4.19 -14.72 -0.57
CA VAL A 164 -3.11 -13.89 -0.03
C VAL A 164 -1.91 -14.74 0.39
N GLU A 165 -2.10 -15.94 0.93
CA GLU A 165 -1.00 -16.86 1.26
C GLU A 165 -0.24 -17.30 0.00
N ALA A 166 -0.95 -17.69 -1.05
CA ALA A 166 -0.36 -18.06 -2.34
C ALA A 166 0.41 -16.89 -2.97
N ALA A 167 -0.14 -15.67 -2.90
CA ALA A 167 0.54 -14.47 -3.40
C ALA A 167 1.81 -14.16 -2.60
N VAL A 168 1.82 -14.34 -1.27
CA VAL A 168 3.05 -14.18 -0.47
C VAL A 168 4.07 -15.28 -0.80
N ALA A 169 3.63 -16.52 -1.03
CA ALA A 169 4.50 -17.61 -1.45
C ALA A 169 5.15 -17.33 -2.83
N LEU A 170 4.39 -16.78 -3.78
CA LEU A 170 4.88 -16.38 -5.10
C LEU A 170 6.03 -15.35 -5.01
N ILE A 171 6.00 -14.45 -4.02
CA ILE A 171 7.10 -13.49 -3.80
C ILE A 171 8.40 -14.24 -3.55
N LYS A 172 8.39 -15.29 -2.72
CA LYS A 172 9.59 -16.07 -2.37
C LYS A 172 10.17 -16.79 -3.56
N GLU A 173 9.30 -17.31 -4.41
CA GLU A 173 9.71 -18.01 -5.63
C GLU A 173 10.41 -17.06 -6.61
N ARG A 174 9.90 -15.83 -6.75
CA ARG A 174 10.29 -14.93 -7.85
C ARG A 174 11.19 -13.77 -7.46
N ILE A 175 11.31 -13.47 -6.17
CA ILE A 175 11.98 -12.28 -5.65
C ILE A 175 13.05 -12.70 -4.64
N PRO A 176 14.28 -12.17 -4.74
CA PRO A 176 15.31 -12.42 -3.73
C PRO A 176 14.84 -12.10 -2.31
N ASN A 177 15.16 -12.98 -1.36
CA ASN A 177 14.70 -12.91 0.04
C ASN A 177 14.90 -11.55 0.71
N VAL A 178 15.98 -10.82 0.36
CA VAL A 178 16.26 -9.48 0.93
C VAL A 178 15.14 -8.47 0.66
N TYR A 179 14.37 -8.63 -0.43
CA TYR A 179 13.26 -7.75 -0.80
C TYR A 179 11.90 -8.30 -0.38
N ASN A 180 11.84 -9.49 0.24
CA ASN A 180 10.60 -10.17 0.58
C ASN A 180 9.94 -9.59 1.83
N VAL A 181 9.48 -8.35 1.72
CA VAL A 181 8.88 -7.58 2.80
C VAL A 181 7.53 -7.08 2.30
N MET A 182 6.50 -7.91 2.47
CA MET A 182 5.14 -7.60 2.02
C MET A 182 4.09 -8.10 3.02
N GLY A 183 2.98 -7.38 3.08
CA GLY A 183 1.74 -7.78 3.73
C GLY A 183 0.56 -7.50 2.80
N LEU A 184 -0.44 -8.37 2.84
CA LEU A 184 -1.61 -8.34 2.00
C LEU A 184 -2.86 -8.48 2.87
N ILE A 185 -3.89 -7.70 2.54
CA ILE A 185 -5.25 -7.87 3.04
C ILE A 185 -6.21 -7.98 1.86
N ALA A 186 -7.20 -8.86 1.97
CA ALA A 186 -8.19 -9.06 0.94
C ALA A 186 -9.58 -9.35 1.51
N VAL A 187 -10.60 -9.00 0.73
CA VAL A 187 -12.00 -9.37 0.96
C VAL A 187 -12.62 -9.82 -0.36
N ASP A 188 -13.42 -10.89 -0.36
CA ASP A 188 -14.19 -11.27 -1.55
C ASP A 188 -15.63 -10.76 -1.52
N VAL A 189 -16.34 -10.95 -2.62
CA VAL A 189 -17.75 -10.59 -2.79
C VAL A 189 -18.72 -11.34 -1.86
N ASN A 190 -18.25 -12.38 -1.15
CA ASN A 190 -19.04 -13.11 -0.15
C ASN A 190 -18.72 -12.65 1.28
N GLY A 191 -17.87 -11.63 1.44
CA GLY A 191 -17.49 -11.08 2.75
C GLY A 191 -16.47 -11.92 3.50
N ARG A 192 -15.83 -12.89 2.85
CA ARG A 192 -14.71 -13.63 3.45
C ARG A 192 -13.48 -12.74 3.43
N ILE A 193 -12.67 -12.80 4.50
CA ILE A 193 -11.51 -11.93 4.69
C ILE A 193 -10.25 -12.79 4.70
N GLY A 194 -9.15 -12.25 4.18
CA GLY A 194 -7.83 -12.87 4.23
C GLY A 194 -6.73 -11.87 4.55
N ALA A 195 -5.74 -12.29 5.34
CA ALA A 195 -4.51 -11.52 5.53
C ALA A 195 -3.28 -12.42 5.70
N ALA A 196 -2.19 -12.05 5.04
CA ALA A 196 -0.92 -12.76 5.12
C ALA A 196 0.27 -11.81 4.96
N HIS A 197 1.43 -12.19 5.51
CA HIS A 197 2.65 -11.40 5.39
C HIS A 197 3.93 -12.26 5.39
N SER A 198 5.01 -11.67 4.88
CA SER A 198 6.38 -12.20 4.93
C SER A 198 7.28 -11.46 5.93
N THR A 199 6.75 -10.46 6.61
CA THR A 199 7.47 -9.61 7.58
C THR A 199 7.35 -10.14 9.01
N ALA A 200 8.06 -9.53 9.98
CA ALA A 200 7.91 -9.90 11.39
C ALA A 200 6.49 -9.66 11.94
N ASN A 201 5.84 -8.59 11.47
CA ASN A 201 4.51 -8.16 11.88
C ASN A 201 3.74 -7.56 10.69
N LEU A 202 2.42 -7.62 10.75
CA LEU A 202 1.50 -6.88 9.91
C LEU A 202 0.43 -6.30 10.83
N CYS A 203 0.47 -4.99 11.07
CA CYS A 203 -0.61 -4.31 11.80
C CYS A 203 -1.83 -4.21 10.87
N TRP A 204 -2.93 -4.84 11.26
CA TRP A 204 -4.16 -4.85 10.48
C TRP A 204 -5.37 -4.95 11.40
N ALA A 205 -6.52 -4.55 10.87
CA ALA A 205 -7.79 -4.67 11.55
C ALA A 205 -8.89 -5.01 10.56
N TYR A 206 -9.95 -5.62 11.05
CA TYR A 206 -11.16 -5.86 10.27
C TYR A 206 -12.41 -5.73 11.15
N MET A 207 -13.53 -5.48 10.50
CA MET A 207 -14.85 -5.44 11.11
C MET A 207 -15.85 -6.04 10.13
N THR A 208 -16.82 -6.78 10.64
CA THR A 208 -17.95 -7.29 9.87
C THR A 208 -19.24 -6.83 10.54
N ALA A 209 -20.36 -6.88 9.83
CA ALA A 209 -21.66 -6.49 10.40
C ALA A 209 -22.09 -7.37 11.60
N ALA A 210 -21.46 -8.53 11.79
CA ALA A 210 -21.74 -9.43 12.91
C ALA A 210 -20.91 -9.13 14.16
N LEU A 211 -19.93 -8.22 14.08
CA LEU A 211 -19.06 -7.85 15.19
C LEU A 211 -19.54 -6.55 15.83
N GLU A 212 -19.60 -6.54 17.16
CA GLU A 212 -19.92 -5.33 17.94
C GLU A 212 -18.76 -4.35 17.98
N GLU A 213 -17.52 -4.85 17.91
CA GLU A 213 -16.28 -4.06 17.96
C GLU A 213 -15.28 -4.56 16.89
N PRO A 214 -14.38 -3.69 16.37
CA PRO A 214 -13.38 -4.09 15.39
C PRO A 214 -12.32 -5.01 16.03
N VAL A 215 -11.84 -5.96 15.25
CA VAL A 215 -10.72 -6.83 15.63
C VAL A 215 -9.43 -6.22 15.09
N ALA A 216 -8.48 -5.88 15.99
CA ALA A 216 -7.17 -5.33 15.64
C ALA A 216 -6.05 -6.27 16.08
N LEU A 217 -5.09 -6.51 15.18
CA LEU A 217 -4.04 -7.51 15.34
C LEU A 217 -2.69 -6.98 14.86
N LEU A 218 -1.61 -7.39 15.53
CA LEU A 218 -0.23 -7.05 15.14
C LEU A 218 0.39 -8.06 14.17
N LYS A 219 -0.28 -9.21 13.97
CA LYS A 219 0.16 -10.29 13.09
C LYS A 219 -1.02 -10.85 12.32
N ALA A 220 -0.75 -11.32 11.11
CA ALA A 220 -1.67 -12.15 10.34
C ALA A 220 -1.01 -13.52 10.10
N LYS A 221 -1.49 -14.28 9.11
CA LYS A 221 -0.82 -15.51 8.72
C LYS A 221 0.60 -15.19 8.22
N PHE A 222 1.61 -15.63 8.96
CA PHE A 222 2.96 -15.66 8.46
C PHE A 222 3.10 -16.80 7.46
N VAL A 223 3.66 -16.48 6.30
CA VAL A 223 4.09 -17.48 5.33
C VAL A 223 5.59 -17.58 5.49
N GLU A 224 6.12 -18.80 5.67
CA GLU A 224 7.56 -19.13 5.84
C GLU A 224 8.34 -19.21 4.54
#